data_AF-A0A2W4JKS5-F1
#
_entry.id   AF-A0A2W4JKS5-F1
#
_cell.length_a   1.000
_cell.length_b   1.000
_cell.length_c   1.000
_cell.angle_alpha   90.00
_cell.angle_beta   90.00
_cell.angle_gamma   90.00
#
_symmetry.space_group_name_H-M   'P 1'
#
loop_
_entity.id
_entity.type
_entity.pdbx_description
1 polymer ?
#
loop_
_entity_poly.entity_id
_entity_poly.type
_entity_poly.pdbx_seq_one_letter_code
_entity_poly.pdbx_strand_id
1 'polypeptide(L)'
;MATVNPKANATVARLKGVKMAVRDRAQILATRARGLLAQHRATGTAKIQVSRGRVDSFVSLVDPAAISIEWGREAGVSKTGRRYAAQPGLYIMHRTIGLTGGGGD
;
A
#
# COMPACT_ATOMS: atom_id res chain seq x y z
N MET A 1 -43.10 0.79 7.26
CA MET A 1 -41.65 1.07 7.35
C MET A 1 -40.90 -0.16 6.87
N ALA A 2 -39.96 -0.01 5.93
CA ALA A 2 -39.08 -1.11 5.53
C ALA A 2 -37.93 -1.23 6.55
N THR A 3 -37.74 -2.40 7.12
CA THR A 3 -36.62 -2.70 8.03
C THR A 3 -35.45 -3.28 7.24
N VAL A 4 -34.28 -2.64 7.34
CA VAL A 4 -33.04 -3.14 6.73
C VAL A 4 -32.48 -4.27 7.58
N ASN A 5 -32.11 -5.39 6.95
CA ASN A 5 -31.46 -6.48 7.65
C ASN A 5 -30.06 -6.05 8.14
N PRO A 6 -29.78 -6.03 9.46
CA PRO A 6 -28.48 -5.59 9.98
C PRO A 6 -27.31 -6.47 9.54
N LYS A 7 -27.57 -7.70 9.08
CA LYS A 7 -26.56 -8.65 8.59
C LYS A 7 -26.30 -8.53 7.08
N ALA A 8 -27.01 -7.66 6.37
CA ALA A 8 -26.91 -7.54 4.92
C ALA A 8 -25.46 -7.38 4.45
N ASN A 9 -24.69 -6.45 5.05
CA ASN A 9 -23.28 -6.22 4.72
C ASN A 9 -22.42 -7.48 4.90
N ALA A 10 -22.62 -8.18 6.01
CA ALA A 10 -21.85 -9.38 6.34
C ALA A 10 -22.15 -10.55 5.38
N THR A 11 -23.39 -10.64 4.90
CA THR A 11 -23.79 -11.63 3.89
C THR A 11 -23.19 -11.27 2.53
N VAL A 12 -23.36 -10.02 2.10
CA VAL A 12 -22.88 -9.53 0.80
C VAL A 12 -21.36 -9.65 0.68
N ALA A 13 -20.61 -9.25 1.71
CA ALA A 13 -19.14 -9.35 1.73
C ALA A 13 -18.61 -10.78 1.57
N ARG A 14 -19.44 -11.79 1.89
CA ARG A 14 -19.07 -13.21 1.77
C ARG A 14 -19.46 -13.84 0.43
N LEU A 15 -20.23 -13.15 -0.41
CA LEU A 15 -20.57 -13.63 -1.74
C LEU A 15 -19.31 -13.80 -2.59
N LYS A 16 -19.23 -14.91 -3.34
CA LYS A 16 -18.07 -15.25 -4.17
C LYS A 16 -17.72 -14.11 -5.15
N GLY A 17 -18.73 -13.54 -5.80
CA GLY A 17 -18.54 -12.42 -6.74
C GLY A 17 -17.93 -11.18 -6.09
N VAL A 18 -18.37 -10.84 -4.88
CA VAL A 18 -17.82 -9.68 -4.15
C VAL A 18 -16.36 -9.91 -3.77
N LYS A 19 -16.03 -11.10 -3.24
CA LYS A 19 -14.62 -11.44 -2.92
C LYS A 19 -13.72 -11.41 -4.15
N MET A 20 -14.22 -11.87 -5.29
CA MET A 20 -13.48 -11.81 -6.56
C MET A 20 -13.25 -10.37 -6.98
N ALA A 21 -14.28 -9.53 -6.94
CA ALA A 21 -14.15 -8.11 -7.27
C ALA A 21 -13.14 -7.37 -6.38
N VAL A 22 -13.16 -7.63 -5.07
CA VAL A 22 -12.17 -7.07 -4.12
C VAL A 22 -10.75 -7.54 -4.46
N ARG A 23 -10.58 -8.82 -4.77
CA ARG A 23 -9.29 -9.40 -5.18
C ARG A 23 -8.77 -8.77 -6.47
N ASP A 24 -9.64 -8.63 -7.48
CA ASP A 24 -9.26 -8.06 -8.77
C ASP A 24 -8.86 -6.60 -8.60
N ARG A 25 -9.58 -5.86 -7.74
CA ARG A 25 -9.21 -4.49 -7.38
C ARG A 25 -7.84 -4.45 -6.71
N ALA A 26 -7.57 -5.32 -5.74
CA ALA A 26 -6.27 -5.40 -5.10
C ALA A 26 -5.15 -5.73 -6.09
N GLN A 27 -5.42 -6.58 -7.10
CA GLN A 27 -4.43 -6.91 -8.13
C GLN A 27 -4.12 -5.71 -9.03
N ILE A 28 -5.12 -4.91 -9.40
CA ILE A 28 -4.95 -3.66 -10.16
C ILE A 28 -4.07 -2.68 -9.38
N LEU A 29 -4.36 -2.49 -8.09
CA LEU A 29 -3.57 -1.62 -7.21
C LEU A 29 -2.13 -2.12 -7.07
N ALA A 30 -1.94 -3.44 -6.89
CA ALA A 30 -0.61 -4.03 -6.80
C ALA A 30 0.21 -3.82 -8.08
N THR A 31 -0.40 -3.92 -9.26
CA THR A 31 0.28 -3.65 -10.54
C THR A 31 0.74 -2.19 -10.61
N ARG A 32 -0.09 -1.23 -10.19
CA ARG A 32 0.29 0.19 -10.12
C ARG A 32 1.44 0.43 -9.15
N ALA A 33 1.34 -0.10 -7.93
CA ALA A 33 2.38 0.01 -6.91
C ALA A 33 3.71 -0.59 -7.40
N ARG A 34 3.67 -1.71 -8.13
CA ARG A 34 4.87 -2.32 -8.73
C ARG A 34 5.49 -1.42 -9.79
N GLY A 35 4.68 -0.76 -10.62
CA GLY A 35 5.17 0.22 -11.59
C GLY A 35 5.90 1.38 -10.91
N LEU A 36 5.30 1.96 -9.87
CA LEU A 36 5.92 3.04 -9.08
C LEU A 36 7.20 2.59 -8.39
N LEU A 37 7.21 1.40 -7.78
CA LEU A 37 8.40 0.86 -7.14
C LEU A 37 9.52 0.54 -8.14
N ALA A 38 9.17 0.06 -9.34
CA ALA A 38 10.13 -0.27 -10.39
C ALA A 38 10.87 0.95 -10.92
N GLN A 39 10.19 2.11 -11.03
CA GLN A 39 10.82 3.37 -11.41
C GLN A 39 11.92 3.81 -10.44
N HIS A 40 11.89 3.33 -9.19
CA HIS A 40 12.85 3.70 -8.14
C HIS A 40 13.83 2.56 -7.79
N ARG A 41 13.81 1.42 -8.48
CA ARG A 41 14.69 0.28 -8.16
C ARG A 41 16.11 0.52 -8.66
N ALA A 42 16.86 1.37 -7.94
CA ALA A 42 18.31 1.40 -8.04
C ALA A 42 18.98 0.33 -7.14
N THR A 43 18.38 -0.04 -5.99
CA THR A 43 19.09 -0.85 -4.98
C THR A 43 18.24 -1.79 -4.10
N GLY A 44 16.92 -1.97 -4.31
CA GLY A 44 16.02 -2.44 -3.24
C GLY A 44 15.46 -3.87 -3.31
N THR A 45 15.63 -4.61 -2.22
CA THR A 45 14.88 -5.83 -1.82
C THR A 45 13.38 -5.60 -1.65
N ALA A 46 12.97 -4.34 -1.57
CA ALA A 46 11.58 -3.93 -1.42
C ALA A 46 10.69 -4.57 -2.49
N LYS A 47 9.52 -5.05 -2.09
CA LYS A 47 8.56 -5.69 -3.00
C LYS A 47 7.12 -5.36 -2.64
N ILE A 48 6.25 -5.42 -3.65
CA ILE A 48 4.81 -5.31 -3.47
C ILE A 48 4.20 -6.70 -3.32
N GLN A 49 3.59 -6.96 -2.16
CA GLN A 49 2.91 -8.21 -1.86
C GLN A 49 1.40 -8.01 -1.79
N VAL A 50 0.65 -8.97 -2.33
CA VAL A 50 -0.80 -9.05 -2.15
C VAL A 50 -1.10 -10.20 -1.21
N SER A 51 -1.76 -9.92 -0.09
CA SER A 51 -2.27 -10.93 0.84
C SER A 51 -3.80 -10.96 0.80
N ARG A 52 -4.38 -12.11 1.17
CA ARG A 52 -5.82 -12.34 1.11
C ARG A 52 -6.34 -12.69 2.49
N GLY A 53 -7.38 -11.98 2.91
CA GLY A 53 -8.19 -12.32 4.07
C GLY A 53 -9.40 -13.17 3.66
N ARG A 54 -10.32 -13.37 4.61
CA ARG A 54 -11.56 -14.13 4.38
C ARG A 54 -12.54 -13.41 3.44
N VAL A 55 -12.53 -12.07 3.46
CA VAL A 55 -13.38 -11.19 2.64
C VAL A 55 -12.56 -10.07 1.97
N ASP A 56 -11.42 -9.69 2.56
CA ASP A 56 -10.58 -8.59 2.08
C ASP A 56 -9.35 -9.06 1.31
N SER A 57 -8.68 -8.11 0.65
CA SER A 57 -7.35 -8.29 0.08
C SER A 57 -6.50 -7.06 0.39
N PHE A 58 -5.24 -7.26 0.76
CA PHE A 58 -4.32 -6.20 1.15
C PHE A 58 -3.17 -6.11 0.17
N VAL A 59 -2.72 -4.88 -0.09
CA VAL A 59 -1.52 -4.58 -0.87
C VAL A 59 -0.51 -3.94 0.07
N SER A 60 0.69 -4.50 0.14
CA SER A 60 1.70 -4.09 1.13
C SER A 60 3.05 -3.86 0.48
N LEU A 61 3.74 -2.80 0.93
CA LEU A 61 5.15 -2.56 0.65
C LEU A 61 5.95 -3.32 1.71
N VAL A 62 6.68 -4.35 1.29
CA VAL A 62 7.43 -5.22 2.18
C VAL A 62 8.92 -4.92 2.02
N ASP A 63 9.49 -4.30 3.06
CA ASP A 63 10.92 -4.02 3.21
C ASP A 63 11.21 -3.64 4.69
N PRO A 64 12.39 -3.96 5.25
CA PRO A 64 12.77 -3.51 6.59
C PRO A 64 12.70 -1.98 6.77
N ALA A 65 12.90 -1.21 5.70
CA ALA A 65 12.82 0.25 5.68
C ALA A 65 11.55 0.78 4.98
N ALA A 66 10.47 0.00 4.90
CA ALA A 66 9.25 0.36 4.15
C ALA A 66 8.66 1.73 4.53
N ILE A 67 8.69 2.11 5.82
CA ILE A 67 8.19 3.41 6.28
C ILE A 67 9.00 4.55 5.66
N SER A 68 10.32 4.44 5.68
CA SER A 68 11.21 5.45 5.11
C SER A 68 11.16 5.48 3.58
N ILE A 69 10.84 4.36 2.93
CA ILE A 69 10.60 4.31 1.49
C ILE A 69 9.28 5.01 1.15
N GLU A 70 8.23 4.81 1.95
CA GLU A 70 6.92 5.43 1.69
C GLU A 70 6.94 6.93 1.96
N TRP A 71 7.43 7.36 3.12
CA TRP A 71 7.28 8.74 3.61
C TRP A 71 8.55 9.57 3.59
N GLY A 72 9.70 8.94 3.32
CA GLY A 72 11.00 9.59 3.37
C GLY A 72 11.64 9.50 4.75
N ARG A 73 12.78 10.16 4.88
CA ARG A 73 13.50 10.30 6.15
C ARG A 73 14.32 11.58 6.18
N GLU A 74 14.50 12.12 7.37
CA GLU A 74 15.40 13.24 7.63
C GLU A 74 16.88 12.82 7.54
N ALA A 75 17.79 13.80 7.55
CA ALA A 75 19.22 13.54 7.62
C ALA A 75 19.60 13.04 9.02
N GLY A 76 20.61 12.19 9.12
CA GLY A 76 21.01 11.64 10.42
C GLY A 76 22.27 10.80 10.38
N VAL A 77 22.52 10.09 11.47
CA VAL A 77 23.66 9.19 11.65
C VAL A 77 23.15 7.78 11.94
N SER A 78 23.65 6.79 11.23
CA SER A 78 23.29 5.38 11.45
C SER A 78 23.86 4.88 12.78
N LYS A 79 23.39 3.71 13.23
CA LYS A 79 23.98 2.99 14.38
C LYS A 79 25.47 2.67 14.21
N THR A 80 25.97 2.68 12.97
CA THR A 80 27.39 2.44 12.62
C THR A 80 28.19 3.74 12.46
N GLY A 81 27.62 4.90 12.81
CA GLY A 81 28.28 6.20 12.68
C GLY A 81 28.25 6.81 11.27
N ARG A 82 27.64 6.13 10.28
CA ARG A 82 27.55 6.63 8.91
C ARG A 82 26.51 7.74 8.81
N ARG A 83 26.93 8.92 8.38
CA ARG A 83 26.03 10.03 8.03
C ARG A 83 25.22 9.70 6.77
N TYR A 84 23.96 10.08 6.76
CA TYR A 84 23.09 10.01 5.59
C TYR A 84 22.30 11.29 5.43
N ALA A 85 22.09 11.71 4.19
CA ALA A 85 21.25 12.86 3.87
C ALA A 85 19.76 12.53 4.00
N ALA A 86 18.95 13.57 4.15
CA ALA A 86 17.51 13.46 4.02
C ALA A 86 17.14 12.92 2.64
N GLN A 87 16.09 12.11 2.57
CA GLN A 87 15.57 11.59 1.32
C GLN A 87 14.05 11.73 1.29
N PRO A 88 13.47 12.23 0.18
CA PRO A 88 12.02 12.30 0.03
C PRO A 88 11.40 10.91 -0.06
N GLY A 89 10.16 10.80 0.42
CA GLY A 89 9.36 9.58 0.29
C GLY A 89 8.87 9.34 -1.13
N LEU A 90 8.57 8.07 -1.43
CA LEU A 90 8.04 7.67 -2.75
C LEU A 90 6.52 7.67 -2.80
N TYR A 91 5.87 7.64 -1.63
CA TYR A 91 4.42 7.65 -1.49
C TYR A 91 3.75 6.59 -2.38
N ILE A 92 4.36 5.39 -2.48
CA ILE A 92 3.94 4.34 -3.42
C ILE A 92 2.52 3.91 -3.11
N MET A 93 2.21 3.63 -1.84
CA MET A 93 0.89 3.19 -1.44
C MET A 93 -0.13 4.32 -1.58
N HIS A 94 0.21 5.53 -1.14
CA HIS A 94 -0.66 6.71 -1.24
C HIS A 94 -1.06 7.03 -2.68
N ARG A 95 -0.08 7.09 -3.57
CA ARG A 95 -0.30 7.33 -5.01
C ARG A 95 -1.10 6.20 -5.64
N THR A 96 -0.87 4.96 -5.21
CA THR A 96 -1.58 3.78 -5.75
C THR A 96 -3.08 3.83 -5.48
N ILE A 97 -3.49 4.23 -4.27
CA ILE A 97 -4.91 4.32 -3.89
C ILE A 97 -5.60 5.58 -4.42
N GLY A 98 -4.87 6.45 -5.14
CA GLY A 98 -5.42 7.67 -5.73
C GLY A 98 -5.51 8.83 -4.74
N LEU A 99 -4.84 8.75 -3.59
CA LEU A 99 -4.56 9.92 -2.77
C LEU A 99 -3.36 10.62 -3.41
N THR A 100 -3.63 11.44 -4.44
CA THR A 100 -2.67 12.43 -4.92
C THR A 100 -2.38 13.36 -3.74
N GLY A 101 -1.13 13.36 -3.29
CA GLY A 101 -0.73 14.01 -2.05
C GLY A 101 -1.22 15.45 -1.95
N GLY A 102 -1.81 15.79 -0.81
CA GLY A 102 -1.73 17.16 -0.31
C GLY A 102 -0.25 17.47 -0.15
N GLY A 103 0.28 18.29 -1.05
CA GLY A 103 1.46 19.07 -0.75
C GLY A 103 1.15 19.87 0.49
N GLY A 104 1.87 19.59 1.57
CA GLY A 104 2.00 20.55 2.67
C GLY A 104 2.91 21.67 2.19
N ASP A 105 2.45 22.87 2.43
CA ASP A 105 3.10 24.16 2.16
C ASP A 105 4.52 24.28 2.74
#